data_AF-A0A5S3YCA4-F1
#
_entry.id   AF-A0A5S3YCA4-F1
#
_cell.length_a   1.000
_cell.length_b   1.000
_cell.length_c   1.000
_cell.angle_alpha   90.00
_cell.angle_beta   90.00
_cell.angle_gamma   90.00
#
_symmetry.space_group_name_H-M   'P 1'
#
loop_
_entity.id
_entity.type
_entity.pdbx_description
1 polymer ?
#
loop_
_entity_poly.entity_id
_entity_poly.type
_entity_poly.pdbx_seq_one_letter_code
_entity_poly.pdbx_strand_id
1 'polypeptide(L)'
;MKSHLGRRPFSAMELHTLYNGYIYGDQRLAREQAKHWHFWLPLFAYYTGAYSDEIGHLTLENIVTLDGIRCFDFHTHGKIKPRYVPIHNALLDAGLDQYLGYLNEQNQQRLMFDLPAKSGRYSEKVRIWFSGEGERAGYLQKCAIPTVDQQGMKTAISSLRLNFEQQVRIHALQASCKDAFNYLLGFKDFNEQRFADMQLLNTVLQNVRQINPQLHWQRFIDRHN
;
A
#
# COMPACT_ATOMS: atom_id res chain seq x y z
N MET A 1 -17.80 -9.15 -14.49
CA MET A 1 -16.53 -9.17 -13.73
C MET A 1 -15.41 -9.61 -14.67
N LYS A 2 -14.56 -8.70 -15.14
CA LYS A 2 -13.36 -9.10 -15.89
C LYS A 2 -12.41 -9.73 -14.88
N SER A 3 -12.21 -11.04 -14.97
CA SER A 3 -11.28 -11.79 -14.14
C SER A 3 -9.90 -11.11 -14.17
N HIS A 4 -9.23 -11.06 -13.01
CA HIS A 4 -7.82 -10.72 -12.93
C HIS A 4 -7.04 -11.79 -13.71
N LEU A 5 -6.89 -11.60 -15.02
CA LEU A 5 -6.16 -12.53 -15.89
C LEU A 5 -4.73 -12.69 -15.35
N GLY A 6 -4.53 -13.80 -14.61
CA GLY A 6 -3.25 -14.26 -14.08
C GLY A 6 -2.73 -13.57 -12.81
N ARG A 7 -3.53 -12.92 -11.96
CA ARG A 7 -3.04 -12.39 -10.66
C ARG A 7 -3.85 -12.88 -9.47
N ARG A 8 -3.16 -13.20 -8.37
CA ARG A 8 -3.78 -13.62 -7.10
C ARG A 8 -3.33 -12.73 -5.93
N PRO A 9 -4.10 -12.66 -4.84
CA PRO A 9 -3.61 -12.12 -3.57
C PRO A 9 -2.42 -12.94 -3.04
N PHE A 10 -1.63 -12.32 -2.18
CA PHE A 10 -0.64 -13.05 -1.38
C PHE A 10 -1.35 -13.92 -0.34
N SER A 11 -0.79 -15.10 -0.07
CA SER A 11 -1.23 -15.92 1.06
C SER A 11 -0.83 -15.28 2.39
N ALA A 12 -1.42 -15.74 3.50
CA ALA A 12 -1.03 -15.27 4.83
C ALA A 12 0.46 -15.51 5.13
N MET A 13 1.02 -16.63 4.66
CA MET A 13 2.44 -16.94 4.83
C MET A 13 3.32 -16.04 3.97
N GLU A 14 2.94 -15.77 2.72
CA GLU A 14 3.68 -14.85 1.86
C GLU A 14 3.64 -13.41 2.38
N LEU A 15 2.50 -12.96 2.92
CA LEU A 15 2.42 -11.67 3.61
C LEU A 15 3.35 -11.65 4.82
N HIS A 16 3.34 -12.69 5.64
CA HIS A 16 4.27 -12.80 6.76
C HIS A 16 5.73 -12.70 6.29
N THR A 17 6.14 -13.48 5.29
CA THR A 17 7.49 -13.43 4.73
C THR A 17 7.82 -12.06 4.12
N LEU A 18 6.88 -11.44 3.41
CA LEU A 18 7.07 -10.13 2.77
C LEU A 18 7.34 -9.05 3.81
N TYR A 19 6.55 -8.99 4.89
CA TYR A 19 6.66 -7.98 5.94
C TYR A 19 7.62 -8.38 7.08
N ASN A 20 8.35 -9.49 6.94
CA ASN A 20 9.52 -9.85 7.75
C ASN A 20 10.80 -9.97 6.89
N GLY A 21 10.72 -9.58 5.61
CA GLY A 21 11.86 -9.60 4.69
C GLY A 21 12.88 -8.52 5.02
N TYR A 22 13.99 -8.50 4.27
CA TYR A 22 15.17 -7.68 4.61
C TYR A 22 14.88 -6.17 4.75
N ILE A 23 13.89 -5.63 4.03
CA ILE A 23 13.49 -4.21 4.15
C ILE A 23 12.89 -3.91 5.52
N TYR A 24 12.31 -4.90 6.17
CA TYR A 24 11.60 -4.77 7.44
C TYR A 24 12.34 -5.40 8.63
N GLY A 25 13.49 -6.02 8.39
CA GLY A 25 14.38 -6.54 9.43
C GLY A 25 15.37 -5.48 9.92
N ASP A 26 16.29 -5.87 10.80
CA ASP A 26 17.28 -4.94 11.38
C ASP A 26 18.62 -4.88 10.61
N GLN A 27 18.77 -5.74 9.60
CA GLN A 27 20.02 -5.88 8.83
C GLN A 27 19.81 -5.53 7.37
N ARG A 28 20.76 -4.77 6.81
CA ARG A 28 20.80 -4.46 5.38
C ARG A 28 21.45 -5.60 4.61
N LEU A 29 21.01 -5.80 3.38
CA LEU A 29 21.72 -6.69 2.47
C LEU A 29 23.00 -6.01 1.94
N ALA A 30 24.00 -6.80 1.61
CA ALA A 30 25.21 -6.29 0.95
C ALA A 30 24.83 -5.52 -0.33
N ARG A 31 25.34 -4.29 -0.47
CA ARG A 31 25.07 -3.37 -1.60
C ARG A 31 23.59 -2.99 -1.75
N GLU A 32 22.79 -3.11 -0.69
CA GLU A 32 21.42 -2.62 -0.67
C GLU A 32 21.37 -1.10 -0.84
N GLN A 33 20.56 -0.64 -1.79
CA GLN A 33 20.22 0.78 -1.94
C GLN A 33 18.83 1.01 -1.37
N ALA A 34 18.74 1.03 -0.05
CA ALA A 34 17.48 1.26 0.65
C ALA A 34 16.92 2.66 0.29
N LYS A 35 15.60 2.72 0.12
CA LYS A 35 14.84 3.93 -0.20
C LYS A 35 13.60 3.95 0.66
N HIS A 36 13.15 5.13 1.09
CA HIS A 36 11.98 5.26 1.97
C HIS A 36 10.74 4.65 1.33
N TRP A 37 10.59 4.82 0.01
CA TRP A 37 9.49 4.19 -0.73
C TRP A 37 9.55 2.65 -0.74
N HIS A 38 10.71 2.00 -0.56
CA HIS A 38 10.78 0.54 -0.44
C HIS A 38 10.06 0.04 0.83
N PHE A 39 10.12 0.81 1.92
CA PHE A 39 9.44 0.52 3.18
C PHE A 39 7.95 0.90 3.09
N TRP A 40 7.65 2.14 2.69
CA TRP A 40 6.28 2.68 2.78
C TRP A 40 5.34 2.20 1.69
N LEU A 41 5.82 1.99 0.46
CA LEU A 41 4.92 1.70 -0.66
C LEU A 41 4.16 0.37 -0.48
N PRO A 42 4.80 -0.76 -0.09
CA PRO A 42 4.04 -1.98 0.15
C PRO A 42 3.06 -1.85 1.33
N LEU A 43 3.41 -1.09 2.38
CA LEU A 43 2.49 -0.83 3.49
C LEU A 43 1.26 -0.05 3.02
N PHE A 44 1.45 1.06 2.31
CA PHE A 44 0.34 1.84 1.77
C PHE A 44 -0.51 1.03 0.79
N ALA A 45 0.11 0.25 -0.12
CA ALA A 45 -0.63 -0.60 -1.05
C ALA A 45 -1.52 -1.63 -0.34
N TYR A 46 -1.07 -2.18 0.79
CA TYR A 46 -1.83 -3.15 1.57
C TYR A 46 -2.95 -2.53 2.39
N TYR A 47 -2.70 -1.42 3.09
CA TYR A 47 -3.68 -0.80 3.98
C TYR A 47 -4.67 0.14 3.29
N THR A 48 -4.43 0.51 2.02
CA THR A 48 -5.33 1.41 1.27
C THR A 48 -5.90 0.80 0.00
N GLY A 49 -5.34 -0.33 -0.46
CA GLY A 49 -5.63 -0.91 -1.76
C GLY A 49 -5.26 -0.01 -2.95
N ALA A 50 -4.57 1.11 -2.75
CA ALA A 50 -4.18 2.01 -3.82
C ALA A 50 -3.13 1.37 -4.75
N TYR A 51 -3.19 1.71 -6.03
CA TYR A 51 -2.16 1.33 -6.99
C TYR A 51 -0.87 2.12 -6.74
N SER A 52 0.26 1.55 -7.16
CA SER A 52 1.58 2.20 -6.98
C SER A 52 1.69 3.56 -7.64
N ASP A 53 0.92 3.81 -8.71
CA ASP A 53 0.88 5.12 -9.36
C ASP A 53 0.08 6.14 -8.53
N GLU A 54 -1.02 5.74 -7.88
CA GLU A 54 -1.77 6.60 -6.95
C GLU A 54 -0.88 6.97 -5.74
N ILE A 55 -0.24 5.96 -5.14
CA ILE A 55 0.67 6.16 -3.99
C ILE A 55 1.86 7.03 -4.39
N GLY A 56 2.41 6.80 -5.58
CA GLY A 56 3.53 7.58 -6.11
C GLY A 56 3.22 9.06 -6.28
N HIS A 57 1.95 9.46 -6.44
CA HIS A 57 1.54 10.86 -6.56
C HIS A 57 1.16 11.54 -5.25
N LEU A 58 1.00 10.79 -4.14
CA LEU A 58 0.58 11.38 -2.86
C LEU A 58 1.57 12.45 -2.37
N THR A 59 1.03 13.60 -1.99
CA THR A 59 1.74 14.70 -1.34
C THR A 59 1.28 14.88 0.11
N LEU A 60 2.01 15.69 0.88
CA LEU A 60 1.62 16.06 2.25
C LEU A 60 0.23 16.70 2.30
N GLU A 61 -0.14 17.45 1.27
CA GLU A 61 -1.48 18.07 1.13
C GLU A 61 -2.61 17.04 0.95
N ASN A 62 -2.28 15.82 0.49
CA ASN A 62 -3.26 14.74 0.38
C ASN A 62 -3.53 14.02 1.71
N ILE A 63 -2.99 14.51 2.82
CA ILE A 63 -3.32 14.03 4.17
C ILE A 63 -4.31 15.01 4.77
N VAL A 64 -5.59 14.63 4.73
CA VAL A 64 -6.70 15.49 5.14
C VAL A 64 -7.39 14.94 6.38
N THR A 65 -8.13 15.78 7.09
CA THR A 65 -8.99 15.34 8.21
C THR A 65 -10.44 15.56 7.84
N LEU A 66 -11.24 14.50 7.86
CA LEU A 66 -12.67 14.50 7.56
C LEU A 66 -13.42 13.93 8.76
N ASP A 67 -14.33 14.71 9.35
CA ASP A 67 -15.14 14.32 10.50
C ASP A 67 -14.29 13.76 11.68
N GLY A 68 -13.13 14.37 11.90
CA GLY A 68 -12.15 13.97 12.92
C GLY A 68 -11.26 12.78 12.54
N ILE A 69 -11.43 12.19 11.35
CA ILE A 69 -10.64 11.06 10.86
C ILE A 69 -9.60 11.53 9.85
N ARG A 70 -8.31 11.20 10.08
CA ARG A 70 -7.24 11.43 9.11
C ARG A 70 -7.38 10.45 7.95
N CYS A 71 -7.28 10.96 6.73
CA CYS A 71 -7.45 10.22 5.49
C CYS A 71 -6.36 10.57 4.47
N PHE A 72 -6.03 9.61 3.61
CA PHE A 72 -5.40 9.89 2.33
C PHE A 72 -6.44 10.30 1.30
N ASP A 73 -6.18 11.38 0.58
CA ASP A 73 -6.96 11.85 -0.56
C ASP A 73 -6.36 11.31 -1.88
N PHE A 74 -6.93 10.22 -2.39
CA PHE A 74 -6.46 9.60 -3.61
C PHE A 74 -7.15 10.16 -4.85
N HIS A 75 -6.33 10.77 -5.70
CA HIS A 75 -6.71 11.23 -7.04
C HIS A 75 -6.38 10.17 -8.10
N THR A 76 -7.21 10.07 -9.15
CA THR A 76 -7.12 8.99 -10.13
C THR A 76 -7.36 9.51 -11.55
N HIS A 77 -6.74 8.85 -12.54
CA HIS A 77 -6.98 9.14 -13.97
C HIS A 77 -8.10 8.25 -14.55
N GLY A 78 -9.31 8.37 -14.00
CA GLY A 78 -10.57 7.91 -14.61
C GLY A 78 -10.85 6.38 -14.64
N LYS A 79 -9.87 5.54 -14.31
CA LYS A 79 -10.08 4.07 -14.25
C LYS A 79 -10.90 3.62 -13.04
N ILE A 80 -10.65 4.25 -11.91
CA ILE A 80 -11.41 4.13 -10.65
C ILE A 80 -11.75 5.55 -10.18
N LYS A 81 -12.74 5.70 -9.30
CA LYS A 81 -13.12 7.01 -8.74
C LYS A 81 -12.08 7.50 -7.72
N PRO A 82 -11.86 8.83 -7.62
CA PRO A 82 -11.14 9.42 -6.50
C PRO A 82 -11.88 9.13 -5.19
N ARG A 83 -11.16 9.07 -4.08
CA ARG A 83 -11.71 8.67 -2.78
C ARG A 83 -10.82 9.09 -1.62
N TYR A 84 -11.45 9.31 -0.47
CA TYR A 84 -10.76 9.42 0.80
C TYR A 84 -10.64 8.04 1.42
N VAL A 85 -9.44 7.67 1.87
CA VAL A 85 -9.19 6.40 2.56
C VAL A 85 -8.68 6.73 3.96
N PRO A 86 -9.40 6.35 5.04
CA PRO A 86 -8.91 6.57 6.40
C PRO A 86 -7.50 6.00 6.60
N ILE A 87 -6.71 6.62 7.46
CA ILE A 87 -5.37 6.11 7.78
C ILE A 87 -5.51 4.96 8.79
N HIS A 88 -5.07 3.78 8.39
CA HIS A 88 -5.05 2.61 9.25
C HIS A 88 -4.07 2.80 10.43
N ASN A 89 -4.45 2.37 11.64
CA ASN A 89 -3.60 2.53 12.84
C ASN A 89 -2.23 1.86 12.68
N ALA A 90 -2.17 0.69 12.03
CA ALA A 90 -0.90 0.03 11.70
C ALA A 90 0.10 0.89 10.90
N LEU A 91 -0.35 1.90 10.14
CA LEU A 91 0.56 2.85 9.48
C LEU A 91 1.10 3.88 10.48
N LEU A 92 0.25 4.35 11.40
CA LEU A 92 0.64 5.24 12.49
C LEU A 92 1.66 4.53 13.41
N ASP A 93 1.36 3.29 13.81
CA ASP A 93 2.23 2.43 14.61
C ASP A 93 3.57 2.16 13.89
N ALA A 94 3.55 2.07 12.56
CA ALA A 94 4.75 1.92 11.73
C ALA A 94 5.59 3.21 11.64
N GLY A 95 5.18 4.29 12.31
CA GLY A 95 5.94 5.52 12.39
C GLY A 95 5.59 6.55 11.31
N LEU A 96 4.34 6.57 10.83
CA LEU A 96 3.93 7.48 9.76
C LEU A 96 4.11 8.95 10.17
N ASP A 97 3.76 9.33 11.40
CA ASP A 97 3.85 10.73 11.82
C ASP A 97 5.32 11.21 11.90
N GLN A 98 6.23 10.35 12.35
CA GLN A 98 7.67 10.62 12.31
C GLN A 98 8.16 10.77 10.87
N TYR A 99 7.67 9.93 9.95
CA TYR A 99 8.00 10.04 8.53
C TYR A 99 7.51 11.35 7.91
N LEU A 100 6.28 11.77 8.21
CA LEU A 100 5.73 13.04 7.74
C LEU A 100 6.49 14.24 8.32
N GLY A 101 6.88 14.17 9.59
CA GLY A 101 7.78 15.16 10.22
C GLY A 101 9.11 15.26 9.47
N TYR A 102 9.75 14.12 9.20
CA TYR A 102 10.98 14.05 8.42
C TYR A 102 10.81 14.66 7.02
N LEU A 103 9.71 14.38 6.30
CA LEU A 103 9.48 14.99 4.99
C LEU A 103 9.40 16.51 5.05
N ASN A 104 8.71 17.05 6.06
CA ASN A 104 8.63 18.50 6.28
C ASN A 104 10.02 19.10 6.56
N GLU A 105 10.81 18.49 7.45
CA GLU A 105 12.18 18.93 7.75
C GLU A 105 13.09 18.92 6.51
N GLN A 106 12.91 17.93 5.65
CA GLN A 106 13.66 17.80 4.39
C GLN A 106 13.07 18.63 3.23
N ASN A 107 12.06 19.46 3.49
CA ASN A 107 11.31 20.24 2.49
C ASN A 107 10.78 19.39 1.31
N GLN A 108 10.43 18.14 1.58
CA GLN A 108 9.88 17.21 0.60
C GLN A 108 8.35 17.28 0.60
N GLN A 109 7.76 17.50 -0.58
CA GLN A 109 6.30 17.58 -0.72
C GLN A 109 5.64 16.23 -0.96
N ARG A 110 6.36 15.27 -1.58
CA ARG A 110 5.81 13.98 -1.99
C ARG A 110 6.11 12.90 -0.96
N LEU A 111 5.11 12.10 -0.59
CA LEU A 111 5.28 10.99 0.34
C LEU A 111 6.26 9.93 -0.20
N MET A 112 6.37 9.79 -1.51
CA MET A 112 7.36 8.93 -2.17
C MET A 112 8.43 9.81 -2.84
N PHE A 113 9.05 10.71 -2.09
CA PHE A 113 9.99 11.70 -2.63
C PHE A 113 11.16 11.06 -3.39
N ASP A 114 11.69 9.94 -2.87
CA ASP A 114 12.82 9.21 -3.44
C ASP A 114 12.43 8.08 -4.42
N LEU A 115 11.15 8.01 -4.81
CA LEU A 115 10.66 7.14 -5.89
C LEU A 115 10.78 7.88 -7.24
N PRO A 116 11.65 7.43 -8.16
CA PRO A 116 11.79 8.06 -9.46
C PRO A 116 10.58 7.78 -10.36
N ALA A 117 10.15 8.80 -11.10
CA ALA A 117 9.19 8.66 -12.19
C ALA A 117 9.89 8.29 -13.51
N LYS A 118 9.18 7.59 -14.39
CA LYS A 118 9.54 7.42 -15.80
C LYS A 118 8.35 7.86 -16.65
N SER A 119 8.56 8.88 -17.48
CA SER A 119 7.50 9.48 -18.31
C SER A 119 6.25 9.86 -17.50
N GLY A 120 6.45 10.44 -16.31
CA GLY A 120 5.37 10.84 -15.41
C GLY A 120 4.67 9.69 -14.66
N ARG A 121 5.17 8.44 -14.76
CA ARG A 121 4.59 7.28 -14.08
C ARG A 121 5.57 6.67 -13.09
N TYR A 122 5.04 6.20 -11.96
CA TYR A 122 5.84 5.60 -10.88
C TYR A 122 5.78 4.07 -10.91
N SER A 123 4.74 3.50 -11.54
CA SER A 123 4.46 2.06 -11.49
C SER A 123 5.60 1.17 -12.00
N GLU A 124 6.38 1.64 -12.99
CA GLU A 124 7.44 0.83 -13.60
C GLU A 124 8.57 0.54 -12.61
N LYS A 125 9.10 1.57 -11.94
CA LYS A 125 10.20 1.44 -10.98
C LYS A 125 9.80 0.55 -9.80
N VAL A 126 8.56 0.68 -9.35
CA VAL A 126 7.98 -0.18 -8.30
C VAL A 126 7.90 -1.62 -8.76
N ARG A 127 7.41 -1.88 -9.99
CA ARG A 127 7.31 -3.24 -10.55
C ARG A 127 8.69 -3.90 -10.68
N ILE A 128 9.69 -3.17 -11.18
CA ILE A 128 11.06 -3.69 -11.32
C ILE A 128 11.66 -4.02 -9.95
N TRP A 129 11.55 -3.11 -8.98
CA TRP A 129 12.08 -3.37 -7.64
C TRP A 129 11.37 -4.54 -6.94
N PHE A 130 10.04 -4.59 -7.02
CA PHE A 130 9.26 -5.55 -6.26
C PHE A 130 9.31 -6.95 -6.87
N SER A 131 9.12 -7.06 -8.19
CA SER A 131 9.01 -8.34 -8.91
C SER A 131 10.24 -8.70 -9.75
N GLY A 132 11.21 -7.80 -9.91
CA GLY A 132 12.40 -8.03 -10.74
C GLY A 132 12.18 -7.71 -12.23
N GLU A 133 13.27 -7.78 -12.99
CA GLU A 133 13.32 -7.57 -14.44
C GLU A 133 14.50 -8.29 -15.08
N GLY A 134 14.22 -9.14 -16.08
CA GLY A 134 15.24 -9.99 -16.68
C GLY A 134 15.94 -10.84 -15.62
N GLU A 135 17.27 -10.72 -15.55
CA GLU A 135 18.11 -11.42 -14.57
C GLU A 135 18.13 -10.74 -13.19
N ARG A 136 17.58 -9.52 -13.07
CA ARG A 136 17.58 -8.77 -11.80
C ARG A 136 16.49 -9.28 -10.87
N ALA A 137 16.90 -9.94 -9.79
CA ALA A 137 16.01 -10.32 -8.69
C ALA A 137 15.38 -9.09 -8.01
N GLY A 138 14.04 -9.13 -7.87
CA GLY A 138 13.28 -8.16 -7.10
C GLY A 138 13.15 -8.54 -5.62
N TYR A 139 12.34 -7.77 -4.90
CA TYR A 139 12.04 -8.00 -3.50
C TYR A 139 11.47 -9.39 -3.25
N LEU A 140 10.49 -9.82 -4.06
CA LEU A 140 9.85 -11.13 -3.91
C LEU A 140 10.87 -12.28 -3.98
N GLN A 141 11.75 -12.28 -4.99
CA GLN A 141 12.76 -13.33 -5.14
C GLN A 141 13.78 -13.32 -3.99
N LYS A 142 14.17 -12.14 -3.51
CA LYS A 142 15.06 -12.00 -2.35
C LYS A 142 14.41 -12.49 -1.05
N CYS A 143 13.09 -12.47 -0.98
CA CYS A 143 12.30 -13.06 0.10
C CYS A 143 11.94 -14.53 -0.14
N ALA A 144 12.49 -15.17 -1.18
CA ALA A 144 12.15 -16.54 -1.60
C ALA A 144 10.65 -16.75 -1.91
N ILE A 145 9.95 -15.69 -2.31
CA ILE A 145 8.55 -15.74 -2.75
C ILE A 145 8.52 -15.89 -4.29
N PRO A 146 7.92 -16.96 -4.83
CA PRO A 146 7.80 -17.13 -6.26
C PRO A 146 6.85 -16.09 -6.85
N THR A 147 7.22 -15.51 -7.99
CA THR A 147 6.38 -14.52 -8.71
C THR A 147 5.20 -15.16 -9.42
N VAL A 148 5.26 -16.46 -9.67
CA VAL A 148 4.20 -17.27 -10.30
C VAL A 148 4.06 -18.55 -9.49
N ASP A 149 2.83 -18.90 -9.13
CA ASP A 149 2.56 -20.16 -8.43
C ASP A 149 2.41 -21.35 -9.39
N GLN A 150 2.14 -22.53 -8.81
CA GLN A 150 1.96 -23.78 -9.55
C GLN A 150 0.76 -23.75 -10.50
N GLN A 151 -0.20 -22.85 -10.30
CA GLN A 151 -1.39 -22.68 -11.14
C GLN A 151 -1.17 -21.61 -12.22
N GLY A 152 0.04 -21.06 -12.34
CA GLY A 152 0.37 -20.00 -13.29
C GLY A 152 -0.11 -18.60 -12.85
N MET A 153 -0.57 -18.45 -11.61
CA MET A 153 -1.07 -17.18 -11.09
C MET A 153 0.07 -16.34 -10.54
N LYS A 154 0.12 -15.07 -10.93
CA LYS A 154 1.21 -14.15 -10.60
C LYS A 154 0.93 -13.37 -9.33
N THR A 155 2.00 -13.06 -8.60
CA THR A 155 2.02 -12.07 -7.51
C THR A 155 2.83 -10.85 -7.93
N ALA A 156 2.32 -9.67 -7.59
CA ALA A 156 2.96 -8.39 -7.88
C ALA A 156 2.56 -7.36 -6.82
N ILE A 157 3.09 -6.14 -6.90
CA ILE A 157 2.69 -5.08 -5.95
C ILE A 157 1.17 -4.85 -5.96
N SER A 158 0.52 -4.97 -7.12
CA SER A 158 -0.94 -4.88 -7.26
C SER A 158 -1.70 -6.03 -6.61
N SER A 159 -1.05 -7.12 -6.23
CA SER A 159 -1.68 -8.22 -5.48
C SER A 159 -2.03 -7.82 -4.05
N LEU A 160 -1.32 -6.83 -3.47
CA LEU A 160 -1.67 -6.28 -2.15
C LEU A 160 -3.05 -5.62 -2.17
N ARG A 161 -3.44 -5.00 -3.28
CA ARG A 161 -4.82 -4.51 -3.47
C ARG A 161 -5.83 -5.65 -3.44
N LEU A 162 -5.52 -6.84 -3.95
CA LEU A 162 -6.42 -8.00 -3.88
C LEU A 162 -6.58 -8.47 -2.44
N ASN A 163 -5.50 -8.45 -1.65
CA ASN A 163 -5.58 -8.71 -0.20
C ASN A 163 -6.46 -7.68 0.53
N PHE A 164 -6.33 -6.40 0.18
CA PHE A 164 -7.18 -5.33 0.72
C PHE A 164 -8.65 -5.54 0.32
N GLU A 165 -8.91 -5.76 -0.97
CA GLU A 165 -10.24 -5.97 -1.53
C GLU A 165 -10.99 -7.11 -0.83
N GLN A 166 -10.33 -8.25 -0.61
CA GLN A 166 -10.92 -9.40 0.07
C GLN A 166 -11.36 -9.06 1.49
N GLN A 167 -10.51 -8.36 2.26
CA GLN A 167 -10.79 -8.02 3.66
C GLN A 167 -11.87 -6.94 3.77
N VAL A 168 -11.73 -5.86 3.01
CA VAL A 168 -12.72 -4.78 3.00
C VAL A 168 -14.09 -5.29 2.57
N ARG A 169 -14.17 -6.19 1.59
CA ARG A 169 -15.44 -6.82 1.21
C ARG A 169 -16.09 -7.54 2.39
N ILE A 170 -15.32 -8.31 3.16
CA ILE A 170 -15.82 -9.04 4.32
C ILE A 170 -16.33 -8.05 5.38
N HIS A 171 -15.52 -7.06 5.77
CA HIS A 171 -15.87 -6.13 6.84
C HIS A 171 -16.99 -5.18 6.48
N ALA A 172 -17.06 -4.73 5.22
CA ALA A 172 -18.18 -3.94 4.72
C ALA A 172 -19.49 -4.73 4.75
N LEU A 173 -19.47 -6.02 4.41
CA LEU A 173 -20.65 -6.89 4.50
C LEU A 173 -21.06 -7.16 5.95
N GLN A 174 -20.09 -7.35 6.87
CA GLN A 174 -20.34 -7.48 8.31
C GLN A 174 -20.97 -6.22 8.90
N ALA A 175 -20.59 -5.04 8.40
CA ALA A 175 -21.18 -3.76 8.74
C ALA A 175 -22.48 -3.45 7.98
N SER A 176 -23.03 -4.42 7.22
CA SER A 176 -24.22 -4.26 6.38
C SER A 176 -24.15 -3.07 5.40
N CYS A 177 -22.94 -2.67 4.98
CA CYS A 177 -22.70 -1.49 4.13
C CYS A 177 -21.82 -1.83 2.93
N LYS A 178 -22.44 -2.37 1.87
CA LYS A 178 -21.73 -2.67 0.61
C LYS A 178 -21.08 -1.43 -0.02
N ASP A 179 -21.66 -0.26 0.18
CA ASP A 179 -21.15 0.99 -0.40
C ASP A 179 -19.80 1.41 0.19
N ALA A 180 -19.50 1.07 1.45
CA ALA A 180 -18.16 1.26 2.00
C ALA A 180 -17.11 0.50 1.19
N PHE A 181 -17.41 -0.74 0.79
CA PHE A 181 -16.54 -1.52 -0.09
C PHE A 181 -16.42 -0.88 -1.49
N ASN A 182 -17.54 -0.51 -2.11
CA ASN A 182 -17.51 0.11 -3.44
C ASN A 182 -16.71 1.43 -3.42
N TYR A 183 -16.88 2.25 -2.38
CA TYR A 183 -16.18 3.51 -2.20
C TYR A 183 -14.67 3.31 -1.98
N LEU A 184 -14.26 2.46 -1.04
CA LEU A 184 -12.84 2.20 -0.73
C LEU A 184 -12.08 1.61 -1.91
N LEU A 185 -12.75 0.87 -2.79
CA LEU A 185 -12.15 0.33 -4.02
C LEU A 185 -12.23 1.33 -5.19
N GLY A 186 -12.91 2.47 -5.04
CA GLY A 186 -13.11 3.44 -6.10
C GLY A 186 -13.95 2.88 -7.26
N PHE A 187 -14.85 1.95 -6.98
CA PHE A 187 -15.74 1.39 -7.99
C PHE A 187 -16.78 2.42 -8.43
N LYS A 188 -17.10 2.41 -9.73
CA LYS A 188 -18.07 3.33 -10.32
C LYS A 188 -19.50 3.09 -9.83
N ASP A 189 -19.75 1.92 -9.24
CA ASP A 189 -21.04 1.54 -8.66
C ASP A 189 -21.42 2.41 -7.46
N PHE A 190 -20.44 3.04 -6.79
CA PHE A 190 -20.72 4.08 -5.81
C PHE A 190 -20.95 5.41 -6.53
N ASN A 191 -22.17 5.96 -6.46
CA ASN A 191 -22.58 7.08 -7.31
C ASN A 191 -22.21 8.45 -6.74
N GLU A 192 -22.11 8.59 -5.42
CA GLU A 192 -21.78 9.85 -4.78
C GLU A 192 -20.30 10.24 -4.96
N GLN A 193 -19.97 11.48 -4.59
CA GLN A 193 -18.60 12.00 -4.66
C GLN A 193 -17.78 11.63 -3.41
N ARG A 194 -18.44 11.62 -2.24
CA ARG A 194 -17.82 11.33 -0.94
C ARG A 194 -18.73 10.38 -0.17
N PHE A 195 -18.12 9.53 0.65
CA PHE A 195 -18.84 8.69 1.59
C PHE A 195 -19.30 9.52 2.79
N ALA A 196 -20.60 9.48 3.12
CA ALA A 196 -21.17 10.34 4.16
C ALA A 196 -20.70 9.97 5.58
N ASP A 197 -20.67 8.67 5.90
CA ASP A 197 -20.32 8.19 7.24
C ASP A 197 -18.83 7.79 7.32
N MET A 198 -17.97 8.78 7.55
CA MET A 198 -16.52 8.55 7.66
C MET A 198 -16.15 7.68 8.87
N GLN A 199 -16.98 7.61 9.92
CA GLN A 199 -16.75 6.76 11.08
C GLN A 199 -16.96 5.29 10.73
N LEU A 200 -18.07 4.96 10.06
CA LEU A 200 -18.31 3.61 9.54
C LEU A 200 -17.20 3.19 8.57
N LEU A 201 -16.80 4.08 7.67
CA LEU A 201 -15.72 3.82 6.71
C LEU A 201 -14.40 3.49 7.43
N ASN A 202 -14.09 4.27 8.47
CA ASN A 202 -12.93 4.04 9.33
C ASN A 202 -13.03 2.70 10.05
N THR A 203 -14.17 2.38 10.68
CA THR A 203 -14.40 1.08 11.34
C THR A 203 -14.18 -0.09 10.38
N VAL A 204 -14.72 -0.03 9.16
CA VAL A 204 -14.49 -1.08 8.14
C VAL A 204 -13.00 -1.22 7.83
N LEU A 205 -12.30 -0.10 7.66
CA LEU A 205 -10.88 -0.10 7.31
C LEU A 205 -10.00 -0.62 8.46
N GLN A 206 -10.23 -0.21 9.71
CA GLN A 206 -9.44 -0.63 10.88
C GLN A 206 -9.54 -2.14 11.17
N ASN A 207 -10.50 -2.84 10.57
CA ASN A 207 -10.59 -4.31 10.66
C ASN A 207 -9.67 -5.03 9.66
N VAL A 208 -9.04 -4.33 8.71
CA VAL A 208 -8.00 -4.92 7.85
C VAL A 208 -6.88 -5.45 8.74
N ARG A 209 -6.49 -6.71 8.53
CA ARG A 209 -5.51 -7.40 9.36
C ARG A 209 -4.22 -6.60 9.45
N GLN A 210 -3.83 -6.26 10.68
CA GLN A 210 -2.51 -5.73 10.95
C GLN A 210 -1.44 -6.79 10.64
N ILE A 211 -0.51 -6.45 9.75
CA ILE A 211 0.67 -7.26 9.47
C ILE A 211 1.86 -6.69 10.23
N ASN A 212 2.55 -7.58 10.96
CA ASN A 212 3.77 -7.32 11.72
C ASN A 212 3.69 -6.03 12.56
N PRO A 213 3.18 -6.10 13.80
CA PRO A 213 3.04 -4.92 14.67
C PRO A 213 4.38 -4.35 15.14
N GLN A 214 5.51 -5.02 14.86
CA GLN A 214 6.84 -4.56 15.24
C GLN A 214 7.52 -3.70 14.15
N LEU A 215 6.87 -3.53 13.00
CA LEU A 215 7.37 -2.65 11.94
C LEU A 215 7.43 -1.22 12.46
N HIS A 216 8.55 -0.56 12.23
CA HIS A 216 8.68 0.85 12.53
C HIS A 216 9.68 1.48 11.56
N TRP A 217 9.33 2.62 10.98
CA TRP A 217 10.15 3.32 10.00
C TRP A 217 11.53 3.70 10.56
N GLN A 218 11.59 4.12 11.82
CA GLN A 218 12.86 4.40 12.49
C GLN A 218 13.80 3.18 12.50
N ARG A 219 13.28 1.97 12.78
CA ARG A 219 14.09 0.73 12.70
C ARG A 219 14.63 0.51 11.30
N PHE A 220 13.83 0.78 10.25
CA PHE A 220 14.27 0.69 8.86
C PHE A 220 15.43 1.65 8.53
N ILE A 221 15.41 2.86 9.08
CA ILE A 221 16.48 3.84 8.92
C ILE A 221 17.76 3.39 9.65
N ASP A 222 17.60 2.90 10.88
CA ASP A 222 18.70 2.56 11.78
C ASP A 222 19.31 1.16 11.52
N ARG A 223 18.82 0.44 10.51
CA ARG A 223 19.34 -0.89 10.13
C ARG A 223 20.85 -0.87 9.96
N HIS A 224 21.49 -1.87 10.54
CA HIS A 224 22.94 -2.04 10.50
C HIS A 224 23.38 -2.66 9.18
N ASN A 225 24.63 -2.37 8.79
CA ASN A 225 25.28 -2.99 7.63
C ASN A 225 25.87 -4.36 8.01
#